data_AF-A0A6J3GZM8-F1
#
_entry.id   AF-A0A6J3GZM8-F1
#
_cell.length_a   1.000
_cell.length_b   1.000
_cell.length_c   1.000
_cell.angle_alpha   90.00
_cell.angle_beta   90.00
_cell.angle_gamma   90.00
#
_symmetry.space_group_name_H-M   'P 1'
#
loop_
_entity.id
_entity.type
_entity.pdbx_description
1 polymer ?
#
loop_
_entity_poly.entity_id
_entity_poly.type
_entity_poly.pdbx_seq_one_letter_code
_entity_poly.pdbx_strand_id
1 'polypeptide(L)'
;MLFDKVKAFSVQLDGATTGAEPVFSGGQTVAGRVLLELASAMRVGALRLRARGRAHVHWTESRSAGSSTAYTQSYSERVEVVSHRATLLAPDTGETTTLPPGRHEFLFSFQLPPTLVTSFEGKHGSVRYCIKATLHRPWIPARRARKVFTVIEPVDINTPALLAPQAGAQEKVARSWYRNRGLVSLSAKIDRKGYTPGEVIPVFAEIDNSSTCPVLPRAAVVQTQTFMARGARKQKQAVVASLAGEPVGPGQRALWQGRALQIPPVGPSILHCRVLHVDYALKVCVDIPGTSKLLLELPLVIGTIPLHPFGSRSSSVGSHASFLLDWGLGALPERPEAPPEYSEVVADTEAAALGQSPFPLPQDPDVSLEGPFFAYFQEFRYRPPPLYSEEDPNPPSEAMRPRCTTC
;
A
#
# COMPACT_ATOMS: atom_id res chain seq x y z
N MET A 1 38.59 -15.76 37.22
CA MET A 1 37.74 -15.16 36.16
C MET A 1 37.66 -16.19 35.03
N LEU A 2 36.57 -16.96 34.89
CA LEU A 2 36.44 -17.92 33.78
C LEU A 2 36.38 -17.13 32.46
N PHE A 3 37.42 -17.28 31.63
CA PHE A 3 37.51 -16.66 30.31
C PHE A 3 36.25 -17.00 29.48
N ASP A 4 35.50 -15.98 29.06
CA ASP A 4 34.37 -16.16 28.14
C ASP A 4 34.92 -16.70 26.82
N LYS A 5 34.69 -18.00 26.57
CA LYS A 5 35.22 -18.69 25.38
C LYS A 5 34.61 -18.20 24.07
N VAL A 6 33.56 -17.37 24.12
CA VAL A 6 32.83 -16.87 22.96
C VAL A 6 33.22 -15.41 22.69
N LYS A 7 33.92 -15.17 21.58
CA LYS A 7 34.30 -13.82 21.12
C LYS A 7 33.11 -13.08 20.53
N ALA A 8 32.38 -13.73 19.62
CA ALA A 8 31.24 -13.14 18.93
C ALA A 8 30.08 -14.14 18.82
N PHE A 9 28.84 -13.63 18.97
CA PHE A 9 27.63 -14.42 18.74
C PHE A 9 26.54 -13.49 18.18
N SER A 10 26.22 -13.65 16.89
CA SER A 10 25.27 -12.76 16.19
C SER A 10 24.42 -13.52 15.17
N VAL A 11 23.27 -12.94 14.84
CA VAL A 11 22.38 -13.43 13.78
C VAL A 11 22.44 -12.44 12.63
N GLN A 12 22.80 -12.91 11.45
CA GLN A 12 22.89 -12.12 10.21
C GLN A 12 21.80 -12.61 9.25
N LEU A 13 21.12 -11.67 8.62
CA LEU A 13 20.12 -11.93 7.59
C LEU A 13 20.76 -11.72 6.23
N ASP A 14 20.37 -12.55 5.27
CA ASP A 14 20.77 -12.35 3.88
C ASP A 14 20.01 -11.13 3.30
N GLY A 15 20.63 -10.40 2.38
CA GLY A 15 20.05 -9.20 1.78
C GLY A 15 20.19 -7.91 2.61
N ALA A 16 20.93 -7.92 3.72
CA ALA A 16 21.37 -6.69 4.37
C ALA A 16 22.49 -6.04 3.53
N THR A 17 22.12 -5.32 2.48
CA THR A 17 23.06 -4.48 1.71
C THR A 17 23.64 -3.40 2.63
N THR A 18 24.88 -3.00 2.39
CA THR A 18 25.70 -2.10 3.22
C THR A 18 24.91 -0.91 3.78
N GLY A 19 24.38 -1.05 5.01
CA GLY A 19 23.69 0.01 5.76
C GLY A 19 22.15 -0.08 5.88
N ALA A 20 21.45 -0.91 5.09
CA ALA A 20 20.00 -1.03 5.14
C ALA A 20 19.55 -2.38 5.74
N GLU A 21 18.60 -2.35 6.68
CA GLU A 21 17.98 -3.59 7.18
C GLU A 21 16.98 -4.15 6.16
N PRO A 22 16.96 -5.47 5.94
CA PRO A 22 16.06 -6.07 4.96
C PRO A 22 14.59 -5.94 5.41
N VAL A 23 13.74 -5.60 4.45
CA VAL A 23 12.28 -5.51 4.61
C VAL A 23 11.66 -6.71 3.91
N PHE A 24 10.74 -7.39 4.58
CA PHE A 24 10.08 -8.58 4.05
C PHE A 24 8.57 -8.38 3.93
N SER A 25 7.95 -9.20 3.09
CA SER A 25 6.49 -9.30 2.96
C SER A 25 6.01 -10.72 3.20
N GLY A 26 4.69 -10.89 3.39
CA GLY A 26 4.08 -12.21 3.55
C GLY A 26 4.42 -13.14 2.39
N GLY A 27 4.68 -14.42 2.68
CA GLY A 27 5.06 -15.42 1.69
C GLY A 27 6.55 -15.46 1.32
N GLN A 28 7.34 -14.44 1.66
CA GLN A 28 8.78 -14.42 1.35
C GLN A 28 9.59 -15.34 2.26
N THR A 29 10.70 -15.84 1.75
CA THR A 29 11.65 -16.65 2.53
C THR A 29 12.67 -15.76 3.21
N VAL A 30 12.76 -15.89 4.54
CA VAL A 30 13.79 -15.24 5.36
C VAL A 30 14.95 -16.22 5.53
N ALA A 31 16.10 -15.89 4.95
CA ALA A 31 17.33 -16.67 5.04
C ALA A 31 18.44 -15.88 5.73
N GLY A 32 19.41 -16.60 6.28
CA GLY A 32 20.57 -15.99 6.93
C GLY A 32 21.47 -17.02 7.61
N ARG A 33 22.34 -16.51 8.47
CA ARG A 33 23.32 -17.30 9.22
C ARG A 33 23.48 -16.84 10.66
N VAL A 34 23.73 -17.78 11.55
CA VAL A 34 24.16 -17.52 12.92
C VAL A 34 25.68 -17.65 12.96
N LEU A 35 26.36 -16.56 13.32
CA LEU A 35 27.81 -16.51 13.44
C LEU A 35 28.21 -16.68 14.89
N LEU A 36 29.05 -17.69 15.15
CA LEU A 36 29.64 -17.99 16.45
C LEU A 36 31.16 -18.01 16.32
N GLU A 37 31.84 -17.11 17.03
CA GLU A 37 33.30 -17.07 17.07
C GLU A 37 33.81 -17.49 18.45
N LEU A 38 34.69 -18.48 18.47
CA LEU A 38 35.22 -19.09 19.69
C LEU A 38 36.71 -18.78 19.85
N ALA A 39 37.10 -18.34 21.05
CA ALA A 39 38.49 -18.13 21.42
C ALA A 39 39.23 -19.44 21.74
N SER A 40 38.49 -20.46 22.20
CA SER A 40 39.03 -21.77 22.56
C SER A 40 37.96 -22.85 22.34
N ALA A 41 38.37 -24.12 22.30
CA ALA A 41 37.45 -25.23 22.15
C ALA A 41 36.37 -25.22 23.26
N MET A 42 35.12 -25.41 22.86
CA MET A 42 33.95 -25.25 23.73
C MET A 42 32.94 -26.37 23.52
N ARG A 43 32.46 -26.95 24.61
CA ARG A 43 31.34 -27.90 24.62
C ARG A 43 30.02 -27.13 24.46
N VAL A 44 29.22 -27.55 23.51
CA VAL A 44 27.91 -26.99 23.16
C VAL A 44 26.86 -28.08 23.30
N GLY A 45 25.79 -27.80 24.03
CA GLY A 45 24.66 -28.73 24.15
C GLY A 45 23.71 -28.64 22.97
N ALA A 46 23.34 -27.43 22.55
CA ALA A 46 22.50 -27.21 21.36
C ALA A 46 22.57 -25.76 20.89
N LEU A 47 22.41 -25.54 19.59
CA LEU A 47 22.11 -24.22 19.02
C LEU A 47 20.69 -24.21 18.47
N ARG A 48 19.81 -23.44 19.10
CA ARG A 48 18.40 -23.34 18.72
C ARG A 48 18.08 -21.96 18.15
N LEU A 49 17.38 -21.94 17.03
CA LEU A 49 16.84 -20.75 16.39
C LEU A 49 15.34 -20.65 16.68
N ARG A 50 14.87 -19.45 16.99
CA ARG A 50 13.43 -19.16 17.08
C ARG A 50 13.11 -17.82 16.44
N ALA A 51 12.36 -17.86 15.34
CA ALA A 51 11.77 -16.66 14.74
C ALA A 51 10.37 -16.44 15.33
N ARG A 52 10.07 -15.20 15.72
CA ARG A 52 8.75 -14.81 16.25
C ARG A 52 8.30 -13.48 15.66
N GLY A 53 7.04 -13.42 15.27
CA GLY A 53 6.30 -12.19 14.96
C GLY A 53 5.22 -12.01 16.01
N ARG A 54 5.20 -10.88 16.71
CA ARG A 54 4.30 -10.67 17.85
C ARG A 54 3.68 -9.28 17.81
N ALA A 55 2.36 -9.24 17.84
CA ALA A 55 1.59 -8.07 18.19
C ALA A 55 1.37 -8.06 19.71
N HIS A 56 1.80 -7.00 20.38
CA HIS A 56 1.66 -6.84 21.82
C HIS A 56 1.09 -5.47 22.11
N VAL A 57 0.01 -5.42 22.88
CA VAL A 57 -0.56 -4.19 23.41
C VAL A 57 -0.54 -4.19 24.93
N HIS A 58 -0.30 -3.02 25.50
CA HIS A 58 -0.28 -2.82 26.94
C HIS A 58 -0.57 -1.35 27.31
N TRP A 59 -1.50 -1.16 28.24
CA TRP A 59 -1.70 0.11 28.93
C TRP A 59 -2.25 -0.11 30.34
N THR A 60 -2.11 0.91 31.18
CA THR A 60 -2.64 0.93 32.54
C THR A 60 -3.64 2.07 32.69
N GLU A 61 -4.68 1.85 33.48
CA GLU A 61 -5.65 2.89 33.86
C GLU A 61 -5.79 2.92 35.38
N SER A 62 -5.61 4.10 35.97
CA SER A 62 -5.91 4.32 37.37
C SER A 62 -7.41 4.48 37.54
N ARG A 63 -8.02 3.62 38.36
CA ARG A 63 -9.43 3.69 38.73
C ARG A 63 -9.50 4.03 40.22
N SER A 64 -10.23 5.09 40.55
CA SER A 64 -10.58 5.43 41.93
C SER A 64 -11.98 4.91 42.23
N ALA A 65 -12.12 4.06 43.24
CA ALA A 65 -13.41 3.64 43.77
C ALA A 65 -13.63 4.34 45.11
N GLY A 66 -14.31 5.50 45.10
CA GLY A 66 -14.55 6.30 46.31
C GLY A 66 -13.33 7.11 46.78
N SER A 67 -13.37 7.59 48.03
CA SER A 67 -12.41 8.60 48.54
C SER A 67 -11.05 8.05 49.01
N SER A 68 -10.81 6.73 48.98
CA SER A 68 -9.63 6.14 49.64
C SER A 68 -8.88 5.08 48.83
N THR A 69 -9.48 4.44 47.82
CA THR A 69 -8.81 3.37 47.07
C THR A 69 -8.67 3.71 45.58
N ALA A 70 -7.43 4.02 45.20
CA ALA A 70 -7.00 4.04 43.80
C ALA A 70 -6.32 2.70 43.48
N TYR A 71 -6.84 1.94 42.52
CA TYR A 71 -6.17 0.76 41.99
C TYR A 71 -5.83 0.97 40.52
N THR A 72 -4.70 0.42 40.08
CA THR A 72 -4.26 0.49 38.69
C THR A 72 -4.65 -0.79 37.98
N GLN A 73 -5.56 -0.68 37.00
CA GLN A 73 -5.94 -1.80 36.16
C GLN A 73 -4.98 -1.89 34.96
N SER A 74 -4.31 -3.03 34.80
CA SER A 74 -3.43 -3.31 33.66
C SER A 74 -4.18 -4.11 32.59
N TYR A 75 -4.12 -3.59 31.36
CA TYR A 75 -4.66 -4.23 30.17
C TYR A 75 -3.49 -4.67 29.31
N SER A 76 -3.41 -5.97 29.00
CA SER A 76 -2.40 -6.49 28.08
C SER A 76 -2.93 -7.67 27.30
N GLU A 77 -2.61 -7.69 26.02
CA GLU A 77 -2.97 -8.77 25.09
C GLU A 77 -1.82 -9.03 24.14
N ARG A 78 -1.60 -10.30 23.79
CA ARG A 78 -0.47 -10.73 22.95
C ARG A 78 -0.94 -11.73 21.90
N VAL A 79 -0.69 -11.41 20.64
CA VAL A 79 -0.97 -12.30 19.51
C VAL A 79 0.35 -12.66 18.84
N GLU A 80 0.63 -13.95 18.75
CA GLU A 80 1.76 -14.47 17.99
C GLU A 80 1.32 -14.67 16.54
N VAL A 81 1.87 -13.87 15.63
CA VAL A 81 1.58 -13.88 14.19
C VAL A 81 2.48 -14.88 13.47
N VAL A 82 3.74 -15.02 13.93
CA VAL A 82 4.71 -15.98 13.40
C VAL A 82 5.39 -16.69 14.56
N SER A 83 5.54 -18.01 14.46
CA SER A 83 6.32 -18.82 15.40
C SER A 83 7.01 -19.92 14.62
N HIS A 84 8.30 -19.76 14.36
CA HIS A 84 9.13 -20.79 13.73
C HIS A 84 10.27 -21.16 14.67
N ARG A 85 10.60 -22.45 14.74
CA ARG A 85 11.67 -23.00 15.57
C ARG A 85 12.51 -23.95 14.71
N ALA A 86 13.82 -23.80 14.79
CA ALA A 86 14.77 -24.69 14.15
C ALA A 86 15.90 -25.03 15.13
N THR A 87 16.49 -26.20 15.00
CA THR A 87 17.70 -26.59 15.73
C THR A 87 18.83 -26.64 14.72
N LEU A 88 19.82 -25.76 14.88
CA LEU A 88 20.93 -25.60 13.93
C LEU A 88 22.13 -26.49 14.28
N LEU A 89 22.26 -26.84 15.56
CA LEU A 89 23.24 -27.79 16.05
C LEU A 89 22.61 -28.60 17.17
N ALA A 90 22.61 -29.91 17.01
CA ALA A 90 22.29 -30.88 18.04
C ALA A 90 23.40 -31.95 18.05
N PRO A 91 23.71 -32.55 19.20
CA PRO A 91 24.66 -33.66 19.28
C PRO A 91 24.04 -34.96 18.75
N ASP A 92 24.81 -35.70 17.94
CA ASP A 92 24.34 -36.94 17.29
C ASP A 92 24.33 -38.15 18.23
N THR A 93 25.19 -38.18 19.26
CA THR A 93 25.45 -39.41 20.05
C THR A 93 25.66 -39.15 21.56
N GLY A 94 25.53 -37.92 22.06
CA GLY A 94 25.75 -37.59 23.47
C GLY A 94 25.06 -36.30 23.93
N GLU A 95 25.30 -35.87 25.18
CA GLU A 95 24.68 -34.64 25.71
C GLU A 95 25.28 -33.33 25.14
N THR A 96 26.48 -33.40 24.53
CA THR A 96 27.23 -32.20 24.07
C THR A 96 28.14 -32.48 22.89
N THR A 97 28.25 -31.54 21.95
CA THR A 97 29.25 -31.51 20.86
C THR A 97 30.36 -30.51 21.19
N THR A 98 31.62 -30.85 20.90
CA THR A 98 32.75 -29.91 21.10
C THR A 98 33.05 -29.18 19.80
N LEU A 99 32.98 -27.85 19.81
CA LEU A 99 33.38 -27.01 18.69
C LEU A 99 34.83 -26.52 18.85
N PRO A 100 35.67 -26.60 17.80
CA PRO A 100 37.04 -26.08 17.83
C PRO A 100 37.07 -24.54 17.92
N PRO A 101 38.20 -23.92 18.31
CA PRO A 101 38.38 -22.48 18.21
C PRO A 101 38.23 -22.01 16.76
N GLY A 102 37.74 -20.79 16.56
CA GLY A 102 37.53 -20.20 15.24
C GLY A 102 36.09 -19.75 14.99
N ARG A 103 35.78 -19.50 13.72
CA ARG A 103 34.49 -18.98 13.25
C ARG A 103 33.62 -20.13 12.75
N HIS A 104 32.41 -20.21 13.28
CA HIS A 104 31.39 -21.20 12.95
C HIS A 104 30.16 -20.49 12.40
N GLU A 105 29.65 -20.99 11.27
CA GLU A 105 28.48 -20.43 10.61
C GLU A 105 27.39 -21.48 10.49
N PHE A 106 26.19 -21.14 10.95
CA PHE A 106 25.03 -22.02 10.89
C PHE A 106 23.93 -21.36 10.07
N LEU A 107 23.67 -21.91 8.89
CA LEU A 107 22.67 -21.38 7.97
C LEU A 107 21.25 -21.68 8.45
N PHE A 108 20.32 -20.79 8.15
CA PHE A 108 18.89 -21.02 8.37
C PHE A 108 18.07 -20.38 7.25
N SER A 109 16.91 -20.96 6.98
CA SER A 109 15.90 -20.41 6.08
C SER A 109 14.51 -20.84 6.53
N PHE A 110 13.55 -19.93 6.50
CA PHE A 110 12.14 -20.25 6.74
C PHE A 110 11.23 -19.33 5.94
N GLN A 111 10.06 -19.83 5.54
CA GLN A 111 9.08 -19.03 4.82
C GLN A 111 8.15 -18.29 5.80
N LEU A 112 7.87 -17.03 5.50
CA LEU A 112 6.88 -16.24 6.20
C LEU A 112 5.47 -16.63 5.75
N PRO A 113 4.49 -16.73 6.66
CA PRO A 113 3.08 -16.88 6.28
C PRO A 113 2.64 -15.79 5.29
N PRO A 114 1.67 -16.05 4.40
CA PRO A 114 1.17 -15.06 3.46
C PRO A 114 0.42 -13.92 4.17
N THR A 115 -0.37 -14.24 5.20
CA THR A 115 -1.11 -13.27 6.01
C THR A 115 -0.28 -12.84 7.20
N LEU A 116 0.34 -11.66 7.11
CA LEU A 116 1.12 -11.05 8.18
C LEU A 116 0.62 -9.65 8.50
N VAL A 117 1.03 -9.14 9.66
CA VAL A 117 0.71 -7.78 10.08
C VAL A 117 1.93 -6.90 9.87
N THR A 118 1.77 -5.73 9.28
CA THR A 118 2.86 -4.75 9.14
C THR A 118 3.50 -4.43 10.49
N SER A 119 4.83 -4.39 10.53
CA SER A 119 5.63 -3.94 11.67
C SER A 119 5.21 -2.54 12.10
N PHE A 120 4.97 -2.35 13.39
CA PHE A 120 4.41 -1.10 13.91
C PHE A 120 4.92 -0.80 15.31
N GLU A 121 5.12 0.48 15.61
CA GLU A 121 5.47 0.98 16.94
C GLU A 121 4.52 2.12 17.32
N GLY A 122 3.76 1.92 18.39
CA GLY A 122 2.83 2.91 18.93
C GLY A 122 2.97 3.06 20.44
N LYS A 123 2.24 4.03 21.00
CA LYS A 123 2.34 4.35 22.44
C LYS A 123 1.93 3.19 23.36
N HIS A 124 0.90 2.44 22.96
CA HIS A 124 0.28 1.39 23.78
C HIS A 124 0.38 0.01 23.12
N GLY A 125 1.15 -0.13 22.05
CA GLY A 125 1.27 -1.38 21.33
C GLY A 125 2.33 -1.38 20.24
N SER A 126 2.78 -2.57 19.88
CA SER A 126 3.79 -2.78 18.84
C SER A 126 3.58 -4.12 18.13
N VAL A 127 4.01 -4.19 16.88
CA VAL A 127 4.12 -5.42 16.09
C VAL A 127 5.59 -5.58 15.73
N ARG A 128 6.24 -6.59 16.31
CA ARG A 128 7.69 -6.80 16.19
C ARG A 128 8.00 -8.19 15.69
N TYR A 129 8.90 -8.28 14.71
CA TYR A 129 9.46 -9.52 14.19
C TYR A 129 10.92 -9.66 14.61
N CYS A 130 11.30 -10.83 15.11
CA CYS A 130 12.68 -11.08 15.46
C CYS A 130 13.07 -12.55 15.33
N ILE A 131 14.35 -12.76 15.06
CA ILE A 131 15.01 -14.05 15.12
C ILE A 131 15.89 -14.07 16.36
N LYS A 132 15.75 -15.13 17.16
CA LYS A 132 16.54 -15.36 18.35
C LYS A 132 17.32 -16.66 18.22
N ALA A 133 18.65 -16.56 18.21
CA ALA A 133 19.53 -17.70 18.37
C ALA A 133 19.86 -17.91 19.86
N THR A 134 19.79 -19.15 20.33
CA THR A 134 20.05 -19.53 21.72
C THR A 134 21.06 -20.66 21.75
N LEU A 135 22.25 -20.36 22.28
CA LEU A 135 23.36 -21.28 22.44
C LEU A 135 23.33 -21.87 23.84
N HIS A 136 22.98 -23.16 23.94
CA HIS A 136 22.99 -23.92 25.18
C HIS A 136 24.38 -24.49 25.43
N ARG A 137 24.90 -24.28 26.64
CA ARG A 137 26.22 -24.74 27.08
C ARG A 137 26.06 -25.52 28.39
N PRO A 138 26.89 -26.55 28.63
CA PRO A 138 26.85 -27.30 29.88
C PRO A 138 27.17 -26.40 31.07
N TRP A 139 26.42 -26.53 32.16
CA TRP A 139 26.69 -25.87 33.45
C TRP A 139 26.69 -24.32 33.42
N ILE A 140 26.34 -23.70 32.28
CA ILE A 140 26.38 -22.25 32.06
C ILE A 140 25.05 -21.81 31.43
N PRO A 141 24.48 -20.66 31.85
CA PRO A 141 23.28 -20.10 31.21
C PRO A 141 23.43 -19.94 29.69
N ALA A 142 22.33 -20.20 28.99
CA ALA A 142 22.29 -20.13 27.53
C ALA A 142 22.54 -18.70 27.04
N ARG A 143 23.51 -18.53 26.13
CA ARG A 143 23.80 -17.25 25.48
C ARG A 143 22.77 -16.99 24.39
N ARG A 144 22.34 -15.75 24.21
CA ARG A 144 21.25 -15.38 23.29
C ARG A 144 21.69 -14.24 22.38
N ALA A 145 21.45 -14.38 21.09
CA ALA A 145 21.58 -13.32 20.10
C ALA A 145 20.21 -13.08 19.48
N ARG A 146 19.87 -11.81 19.22
CA ARG A 146 18.58 -11.43 18.64
C ARG A 146 18.82 -10.46 17.49
N LYS A 147 18.17 -10.70 16.36
CA LYS A 147 18.09 -9.78 15.23
C LYS A 147 16.62 -9.44 14.97
N VAL A 148 16.31 -8.16 14.87
CA VAL A 148 14.98 -7.65 14.50
C VAL A 148 14.97 -7.45 12.97
N PHE A 149 13.81 -7.60 12.36
CA PHE A 149 13.60 -7.29 10.94
C PHE A 149 12.21 -6.69 10.75
N THR A 150 12.03 -6.00 9.63
CA THR A 150 10.79 -5.29 9.32
C THR A 150 9.95 -6.10 8.35
N VAL A 151 8.65 -6.20 8.63
CA VAL A 151 7.68 -6.81 7.72
C VAL A 151 6.69 -5.73 7.30
N ILE A 152 6.39 -5.64 6.00
CA ILE A 152 5.35 -4.77 5.46
C ILE A 152 4.34 -5.65 4.72
N GLU A 153 3.10 -5.65 5.21
CA GLU A 153 1.97 -6.29 4.54
C GLU A 153 1.63 -5.46 3.29
N PRO A 154 1.56 -6.08 2.10
CA PRO A 154 1.15 -5.37 0.89
C PRO A 154 -0.33 -5.00 0.98
N VAL A 155 -0.64 -3.72 0.87
CA VAL A 155 -2.00 -3.20 0.84
C VAL A 155 -2.23 -2.57 -0.53
N ASP A 156 -3.03 -3.26 -1.35
CA ASP A 156 -3.35 -2.84 -2.70
C ASP A 156 -4.53 -1.87 -2.73
N ILE A 157 -4.26 -0.63 -3.15
CA ILE A 157 -5.30 0.41 -3.28
C ILE A 157 -6.12 0.29 -4.57
N ASN A 158 -5.72 -0.58 -5.49
CA ASN A 158 -6.39 -0.77 -6.78
C ASN A 158 -7.68 -1.61 -6.67
N THR A 159 -8.10 -2.00 -5.46
CA THR A 159 -9.36 -2.71 -5.24
C THR A 159 -10.57 -1.80 -5.46
N PRO A 160 -11.68 -2.29 -6.04
CA PRO A 160 -12.82 -1.45 -6.42
C PRO A 160 -13.43 -0.70 -5.23
N ALA A 161 -13.42 -1.29 -4.04
CA ALA A 161 -13.90 -0.65 -2.81
C ALA A 161 -13.03 0.53 -2.35
N LEU A 162 -11.75 0.56 -2.72
CA LEU A 162 -10.82 1.65 -2.40
C LEU A 162 -10.75 2.71 -3.49
N LEU A 163 -11.11 2.36 -4.73
CA LEU A 163 -11.23 3.29 -5.86
C LEU A 163 -12.52 4.09 -5.88
N ALA A 164 -13.56 3.62 -5.17
CA ALA A 164 -14.84 4.31 -5.13
C ALA A 164 -14.71 5.71 -4.52
N PRO A 165 -15.35 6.74 -5.13
CA PRO A 165 -15.36 8.08 -4.58
C PRO A 165 -16.10 8.10 -3.24
N GLN A 166 -15.68 9.03 -2.37
CA GLN A 166 -16.35 9.26 -1.10
C GLN A 166 -16.91 10.67 -1.06
N ALA A 167 -18.12 10.79 -0.53
CA ALA A 167 -18.75 12.06 -0.29
C ALA A 167 -19.57 12.00 1.01
N GLY A 168 -19.76 13.15 1.62
CA GLY A 168 -20.68 13.29 2.74
C GLY A 168 -21.11 14.73 2.91
N ALA A 169 -22.22 14.91 3.62
CA ALA A 169 -22.75 16.21 3.98
C ALA A 169 -23.17 16.19 5.45
N GLN A 170 -22.93 17.30 6.14
CA GLN A 170 -23.31 17.53 7.52
C GLN A 170 -23.73 18.98 7.68
N GLU A 171 -24.70 19.21 8.54
CA GLU A 171 -25.16 20.55 8.88
C GLU A 171 -25.34 20.68 10.39
N LYS A 172 -25.25 21.91 10.87
CA LYS A 172 -25.39 22.18 12.29
C LYS A 172 -25.88 23.59 12.53
N VAL A 173 -26.86 23.69 13.43
CA VAL A 173 -27.29 24.96 14.00
C VAL A 173 -26.25 25.43 15.02
N ALA A 174 -25.60 26.56 14.74
CA ALA A 174 -24.65 27.19 15.63
C ALA A 174 -25.37 27.80 16.83
N ARG A 175 -25.39 27.09 17.97
CA ARG A 175 -25.97 27.59 19.23
C ARG A 175 -24.89 27.99 20.21
N SER A 176 -24.93 29.23 20.68
CA SER A 176 -24.03 29.76 21.70
C SER A 176 -24.85 30.16 22.93
N TRP A 177 -24.67 29.44 24.03
CA TRP A 177 -25.46 29.50 25.26
C TRP A 177 -26.99 29.45 25.05
N TYR A 178 -27.61 30.58 24.73
CA TYR A 178 -29.06 30.76 24.55
C TYR A 178 -29.44 31.40 23.20
N ARG A 179 -28.48 31.80 22.36
CA ARG A 179 -28.76 32.43 21.05
C ARG A 179 -28.52 31.44 19.91
N ASN A 180 -29.51 31.29 19.03
CA ASN A 180 -29.31 30.66 17.74
C ASN A 180 -28.54 31.63 16.83
N ARG A 181 -27.34 31.24 16.41
CA ARG A 181 -26.49 32.04 15.52
C ARG A 181 -26.72 31.72 14.05
N GLY A 182 -27.56 30.75 13.70
CA GLY A 182 -27.86 30.34 12.32
C GLY A 182 -27.33 28.95 11.97
N LEU A 183 -27.48 28.56 10.71
CA LEU A 183 -27.11 27.23 10.20
C LEU A 183 -25.73 27.30 9.52
N VAL A 184 -24.90 26.30 9.74
CA VAL A 184 -23.66 26.08 8.98
C VAL A 184 -23.77 24.71 8.34
N SER A 185 -23.58 24.63 7.02
CA SER A 185 -23.55 23.36 6.29
C SER A 185 -22.18 23.11 5.67
N LEU A 186 -21.82 21.85 5.58
CA LEU A 186 -20.56 21.35 5.04
C LEU A 186 -20.86 20.13 4.19
N SER A 187 -20.50 20.18 2.92
CA SER A 187 -20.37 18.99 2.07
C SER A 187 -18.91 18.82 1.67
N ALA A 188 -18.43 17.58 1.59
CA ALA A 188 -17.10 17.29 1.08
C ALA A 188 -17.09 15.99 0.29
N LYS A 189 -16.23 15.93 -0.73
CA LYS A 189 -15.99 14.76 -1.56
C LYS A 189 -14.50 14.61 -1.89
N ILE A 190 -14.10 13.36 -2.10
CA ILE A 190 -12.79 12.95 -2.59
C ILE A 190 -12.97 11.85 -3.65
N ASP A 191 -12.01 11.76 -4.56
CA ASP A 191 -12.15 10.91 -5.76
C ASP A 191 -12.05 9.41 -5.45
N ARG A 192 -11.35 9.05 -4.38
CA ARG A 192 -11.15 7.67 -3.93
C ARG A 192 -10.88 7.58 -2.44
N LYS A 193 -10.95 6.35 -1.90
CA LYS A 193 -10.68 6.00 -0.50
C LYS A 193 -9.22 5.59 -0.25
N GLY A 194 -8.56 4.97 -1.24
CA GLY A 194 -7.18 4.46 -1.14
C GLY A 194 -6.13 5.44 -1.67
N TYR A 195 -5.06 5.67 -0.92
CA TYR A 195 -3.92 6.50 -1.33
C TYR A 195 -2.59 5.87 -0.88
N THR A 196 -1.48 6.28 -1.47
CA THR A 196 -0.13 5.92 -0.99
C THR A 196 0.61 7.12 -0.39
N PRO A 197 1.59 6.90 0.50
CA PRO A 197 2.41 7.99 1.03
C PRO A 197 3.09 8.79 -0.08
N GLY A 198 3.07 10.13 0.03
CA GLY A 198 3.58 11.04 -0.99
C GLY A 198 2.53 11.55 -1.98
N GLU A 199 1.39 10.86 -2.13
CA GLU A 199 0.30 11.33 -2.97
C GLU A 199 -0.40 12.57 -2.40
N VAL A 200 -1.13 13.27 -3.28
CA VAL A 200 -1.94 14.44 -2.93
C VAL A 200 -3.42 14.05 -3.00
N ILE A 201 -4.16 14.33 -1.93
CA ILE A 201 -5.61 14.17 -1.89
C ILE A 201 -6.26 15.47 -2.39
N PRO A 202 -6.98 15.47 -3.52
CA PRO A 202 -7.78 16.61 -3.96
C PRO A 202 -9.07 16.69 -3.12
N VAL A 203 -9.16 17.67 -2.21
CA VAL A 203 -10.33 17.85 -1.36
C VAL A 203 -11.30 18.83 -2.02
N PHE A 204 -12.49 18.34 -2.37
CA PHE A 204 -13.58 19.19 -2.82
C PHE A 204 -14.56 19.38 -1.67
N ALA A 205 -14.92 20.63 -1.37
CA ALA A 205 -15.82 20.92 -0.27
C ALA A 205 -16.66 22.17 -0.53
N GLU A 206 -17.89 22.18 -0.05
CA GLU A 206 -18.77 23.34 -0.08
C GLU A 206 -19.16 23.68 1.36
N ILE A 207 -18.96 24.93 1.73
CA ILE A 207 -19.27 25.44 3.07
C ILE A 207 -20.26 26.57 2.92
N ASP A 208 -21.46 26.42 3.44
CA ASP A 208 -22.46 27.48 3.53
C ASP A 208 -22.50 28.01 4.96
N ASN A 209 -22.13 29.28 5.13
CA ASN A 209 -22.20 29.95 6.40
C ASN A 209 -23.45 30.84 6.49
N SER A 210 -24.61 30.23 6.67
CA SER A 210 -25.86 30.92 7.00
C SER A 210 -25.94 31.31 8.49
N SER A 211 -24.80 31.56 9.13
CA SER A 211 -24.69 32.00 10.52
C SER A 211 -24.30 33.47 10.63
N THR A 212 -24.39 34.01 11.85
CA THR A 212 -24.11 35.41 12.21
C THR A 212 -22.65 35.69 12.51
N CYS A 213 -21.78 34.66 12.52
CA CYS A 213 -20.34 34.79 12.81
C CYS A 213 -19.50 34.26 11.64
N PRO A 214 -18.29 34.78 11.45
CA PRO A 214 -17.34 34.17 10.51
C PRO A 214 -16.91 32.78 11.01
N VAL A 215 -16.74 31.84 10.08
CA VAL A 215 -16.34 30.46 10.36
C VAL A 215 -15.04 30.10 9.62
N LEU A 216 -14.24 29.19 10.18
CA LEU A 216 -12.96 28.80 9.58
C LEU A 216 -12.96 27.31 9.17
N PRO A 217 -12.98 26.99 7.87
CA PRO A 217 -12.91 25.62 7.38
C PRO A 217 -11.48 25.08 7.44
N ARG A 218 -11.32 23.83 7.85
CA ARG A 218 -10.06 23.09 7.95
C ARG A 218 -10.25 21.66 7.47
N ALA A 219 -9.21 21.07 6.92
CA ALA A 219 -9.17 19.63 6.65
C ALA A 219 -7.87 19.03 7.19
N ALA A 220 -7.96 17.81 7.68
CA ALA A 220 -6.81 17.10 8.21
C ALA A 220 -6.91 15.60 7.95
N VAL A 221 -5.80 14.97 7.57
CA VAL A 221 -5.65 13.52 7.65
C VAL A 221 -5.31 13.18 9.09
N VAL A 222 -6.15 12.35 9.72
CA VAL A 222 -5.98 11.90 11.10
C VAL A 222 -5.73 10.39 11.11
N GLN A 223 -4.62 9.98 11.73
CA GLN A 223 -4.35 8.58 12.03
C GLN A 223 -5.00 8.23 13.38
N THR A 224 -5.80 7.17 13.41
CA THR A 224 -6.39 6.60 14.62
C THR A 224 -5.73 5.25 14.91
N GLN A 225 -5.02 5.16 16.03
CA GLN A 225 -4.42 3.94 16.55
C GLN A 225 -5.36 3.34 17.58
N THR A 226 -5.91 2.16 17.31
CA THR A 226 -6.84 1.46 18.21
C THR A 226 -6.15 0.24 18.81
N PHE A 227 -6.06 0.19 20.14
CA PHE A 227 -5.47 -0.92 20.90
C PHE A 227 -6.58 -1.66 21.64
N MET A 228 -6.61 -2.99 21.56
CA MET A 228 -7.65 -3.82 22.16
C MET A 228 -7.04 -4.91 23.04
N ALA A 229 -7.49 -4.97 24.29
CA ALA A 229 -7.01 -5.96 25.26
C ALA A 229 -8.10 -6.28 26.27
N ARG A 230 -8.37 -7.58 26.50
CA ARG A 230 -9.35 -8.05 27.48
C ARG A 230 -10.73 -7.35 27.38
N GLY A 231 -11.20 -7.13 26.16
CA GLY A 231 -12.49 -6.44 25.89
C GLY A 231 -12.47 -4.92 26.06
N ALA A 232 -11.39 -4.33 26.57
CA ALA A 232 -11.21 -2.88 26.64
C ALA A 232 -10.53 -2.36 25.37
N ARG A 233 -10.90 -1.13 24.97
CA ARG A 233 -10.28 -0.41 23.85
C ARG A 233 -9.62 0.88 24.33
N LYS A 234 -8.42 1.16 23.82
CA LYS A 234 -7.75 2.45 23.97
C LYS A 234 -7.47 3.02 22.59
N GLN A 235 -7.80 4.28 22.37
CA GLN A 235 -7.54 4.95 21.10
C GLN A 235 -6.59 6.13 21.29
N LYS A 236 -5.72 6.34 20.32
CA LYS A 236 -4.89 7.53 20.19
C LYS A 236 -5.06 8.08 18.79
N GLN A 237 -5.37 9.37 18.69
CA GLN A 237 -5.43 10.07 17.41
C GLN A 237 -4.22 10.99 17.25
N ALA A 238 -3.72 11.09 16.03
CA ALA A 238 -2.66 12.01 15.65
C ALA A 238 -3.00 12.66 14.30
N VAL A 239 -2.85 13.98 14.23
CA VAL A 239 -2.96 14.70 12.95
C VAL A 239 -1.67 14.45 12.17
N VAL A 240 -1.82 13.94 10.95
CA VAL A 240 -0.72 13.56 10.06
C VAL A 240 -0.42 14.69 9.08
N ALA A 241 -1.46 15.25 8.49
CA ALA A 241 -1.40 16.38 7.58
C ALA A 241 -2.60 17.28 7.83
N SER A 242 -2.46 18.59 7.64
CA SER A 242 -3.59 19.50 7.73
C SER A 242 -3.47 20.66 6.75
N LEU A 243 -4.62 21.20 6.35
CA LEU A 243 -4.76 22.43 5.60
C LEU A 243 -5.87 23.28 6.23
N ALA A 244 -5.72 24.60 6.16
CA ALA A 244 -6.70 25.57 6.65
C ALA A 244 -7.16 26.45 5.50
N GLY A 245 -8.46 26.64 5.33
CA GLY A 245 -9.04 27.56 4.35
C GLY A 245 -9.10 28.98 4.86
N GLU A 246 -9.61 29.87 4.01
CA GLU A 246 -9.88 31.24 4.38
C GLU A 246 -11.15 31.33 5.24
N PRO A 247 -11.25 32.32 6.14
CA PRO A 247 -12.47 32.59 6.89
C PRO A 247 -13.65 32.86 5.95
N VAL A 248 -14.80 32.24 6.24
CA VAL A 248 -16.05 32.44 5.50
C VAL A 248 -16.94 33.39 6.29
N GLY A 249 -17.27 34.54 5.71
CA GLY A 249 -18.09 35.55 6.37
C GLY A 249 -19.54 35.10 6.60
N PRO A 250 -20.30 35.82 7.46
CA PRO A 250 -21.73 35.60 7.64
C PRO A 250 -22.50 35.70 6.31
N GLY A 251 -23.41 34.76 6.05
CA GLY A 251 -24.22 34.69 4.83
C GLY A 251 -23.45 34.34 3.56
N GLN A 252 -22.18 33.94 3.67
CA GLN A 252 -21.33 33.63 2.52
C GLN A 252 -21.13 32.12 2.36
N ARG A 253 -20.79 31.73 1.12
CA ARG A 253 -20.38 30.37 0.76
C ARG A 253 -18.91 30.34 0.36
N ALA A 254 -18.21 29.29 0.76
CA ALA A 254 -16.89 28.96 0.24
C ALA A 254 -16.91 27.63 -0.52
N LEU A 255 -16.12 27.57 -1.59
CA LEU A 255 -16.00 26.41 -2.46
C LEU A 255 -14.53 26.01 -2.56
N TRP A 256 -14.21 24.77 -2.23
CA TRP A 256 -12.91 24.17 -2.49
C TRP A 256 -13.02 23.31 -3.74
N GLN A 257 -12.27 23.68 -4.79
CA GLN A 257 -12.21 22.94 -6.05
C GLN A 257 -10.93 22.11 -6.13
N GLY A 258 -10.89 21.00 -5.38
CA GLY A 258 -9.76 20.07 -5.42
C GLY A 258 -8.53 20.60 -4.68
N ARG A 259 -8.73 21.15 -3.49
CA ARG A 259 -7.63 21.72 -2.70
C ARG A 259 -6.67 20.61 -2.28
N ALA A 260 -5.40 20.77 -2.65
CA ALA A 260 -4.36 19.76 -2.46
C ALA A 260 -4.00 19.54 -0.98
N LEU A 261 -4.12 18.31 -0.49
CA LEU A 261 -3.61 17.86 0.81
C LEU A 261 -2.58 16.74 0.61
N GLN A 262 -1.30 17.06 0.79
CA GLN A 262 -0.21 16.09 0.61
C GLN A 262 -0.12 15.11 1.78
N ILE A 263 0.02 13.82 1.47
CA ILE A 263 0.24 12.76 2.46
C ILE A 263 1.74 12.65 2.73
N PRO A 264 2.22 12.90 3.96
CA PRO A 264 3.62 12.73 4.30
C PRO A 264 4.02 11.24 4.35
N PRO A 265 5.32 10.92 4.41
CA PRO A 265 5.79 9.55 4.60
C PRO A 265 5.27 8.94 5.91
N VAL A 266 4.20 8.16 5.83
CA VAL A 266 3.59 7.45 6.96
C VAL A 266 3.48 5.96 6.68
N GLY A 267 3.41 5.17 7.75
CA GLY A 267 3.19 3.72 7.64
C GLY A 267 1.80 3.40 7.06
N PRO A 268 1.63 2.22 6.43
CA PRO A 268 0.36 1.82 5.85
C PRO A 268 -0.71 1.56 6.92
N SER A 269 -1.96 1.47 6.47
CA SER A 269 -3.09 1.02 7.29
C SER A 269 -2.88 -0.41 7.78
N ILE A 270 -3.27 -0.67 9.04
CA ILE A 270 -3.24 -2.01 9.64
C ILE A 270 -4.68 -2.45 9.90
N LEU A 271 -5.24 -3.19 8.93
CA LEU A 271 -6.64 -3.59 8.94
C LEU A 271 -6.84 -4.97 9.58
N HIS A 272 -5.87 -5.89 9.39
CA HIS A 272 -6.02 -7.30 9.74
C HIS A 272 -5.25 -7.71 11.00
N CYS A 273 -5.51 -7.08 12.14
CA CYS A 273 -4.91 -7.50 13.42
C CYS A 273 -5.88 -7.38 14.60
N ARG A 274 -6.02 -8.48 15.36
CA ARG A 274 -7.02 -8.61 16.44
C ARG A 274 -6.82 -7.69 17.64
N VAL A 275 -5.62 -7.17 17.85
CA VAL A 275 -5.27 -6.40 19.05
C VAL A 275 -4.89 -4.95 18.73
N LEU A 276 -4.64 -4.63 17.46
CA LEU A 276 -4.09 -3.36 17.04
C LEU A 276 -4.60 -3.00 15.64
N HIS A 277 -5.25 -1.85 15.51
CA HIS A 277 -5.63 -1.30 14.20
C HIS A 277 -5.01 0.08 14.02
N VAL A 278 -4.66 0.38 12.77
CA VAL A 278 -4.19 1.70 12.35
C VAL A 278 -5.04 2.14 11.17
N ASP A 279 -5.95 3.07 11.45
CA ASP A 279 -6.90 3.61 10.51
C ASP A 279 -6.57 5.06 10.17
N TYR A 280 -6.95 5.51 8.98
CA TYR A 280 -6.81 6.91 8.56
C TYR A 280 -8.16 7.46 8.17
N ALA A 281 -8.38 8.75 8.39
CA ALA A 281 -9.56 9.44 7.90
C ALA A 281 -9.24 10.89 7.52
N LEU A 282 -9.88 11.37 6.47
CA LEU A 282 -9.94 12.79 6.16
C LEU A 282 -11.05 13.42 6.99
N LYS A 283 -10.67 14.29 7.92
CA LYS A 283 -11.59 15.08 8.74
C LYS A 283 -11.69 16.48 8.15
N VAL A 284 -12.83 16.82 7.58
CA VAL A 284 -13.15 18.19 7.16
C VAL A 284 -14.00 18.81 8.27
N CYS A 285 -13.54 19.91 8.85
CA CYS A 285 -14.22 20.57 9.95
C CYS A 285 -14.35 22.06 9.73
N VAL A 286 -15.41 22.64 10.29
CA VAL A 286 -15.65 24.08 10.30
C VAL A 286 -15.62 24.54 11.76
N ASP A 287 -14.64 25.38 12.06
CA ASP A 287 -14.48 25.99 13.38
C ASP A 287 -15.47 27.16 13.49
N ILE A 288 -16.43 27.02 14.40
CA ILE A 288 -17.50 27.99 14.64
C ILE A 288 -17.26 28.63 16.01
N PRO A 289 -16.93 29.94 16.09
CA PRO A 289 -16.65 30.61 17.36
C PRO A 289 -17.79 30.46 18.37
N GLY A 290 -17.45 30.08 19.61
CA GLY A 290 -18.40 29.95 20.71
C GLY A 290 -19.33 28.73 20.66
N THR A 291 -19.09 27.78 19.75
CA THR A 291 -19.83 26.51 19.66
C THR A 291 -18.86 25.35 19.37
N SER A 292 -19.32 24.09 19.43
CA SER A 292 -18.48 22.97 18.97
C SER A 292 -18.25 23.00 17.46
N LYS A 293 -17.22 22.32 16.98
CA LYS A 293 -16.91 22.24 15.53
C LYS A 293 -18.01 21.47 14.79
N LEU A 294 -18.27 21.82 13.53
CA LEU A 294 -18.96 20.95 12.57
C LEU A 294 -17.91 20.03 11.97
N LEU A 295 -18.13 18.72 11.98
CA LEU A 295 -17.14 17.73 11.55
C LEU A 295 -17.78 16.72 10.60
N LEU A 296 -17.16 16.56 9.43
CA LEU A 296 -17.41 15.49 8.48
C LEU A 296 -16.16 14.61 8.38
N GLU A 297 -16.35 13.30 8.47
CA GLU A 297 -15.26 12.31 8.43
C GLU A 297 -15.43 11.38 7.23
N LEU A 298 -14.41 11.35 6.36
CA LEU A 298 -14.34 10.46 5.20
C LEU A 298 -13.23 9.42 5.44
N PRO A 299 -13.55 8.11 5.56
CA PRO A 299 -12.56 7.07 5.90
C PRO A 299 -11.53 6.86 4.79
N LEU A 300 -10.24 6.80 5.13
CA LEU A 300 -9.15 6.58 4.18
C LEU A 300 -8.43 5.25 4.42
N VAL A 301 -7.77 4.73 3.39
CA VAL A 301 -6.81 3.63 3.50
C VAL A 301 -5.48 4.07 2.90
N ILE A 302 -4.41 3.96 3.68
CA ILE A 302 -3.04 4.20 3.20
C ILE A 302 -2.43 2.86 2.81
N GLY A 303 -2.22 2.65 1.52
CA GLY A 303 -1.66 1.42 0.97
C GLY A 303 -0.15 1.50 0.72
N THR A 304 0.38 0.40 0.21
CA THR A 304 1.81 0.27 -0.15
C THR A 304 2.03 0.04 -1.64
N ILE A 305 1.02 -0.42 -2.36
CA ILE A 305 1.05 -0.57 -3.81
C ILE A 305 0.34 0.65 -4.41
N PRO A 306 1.02 1.47 -5.23
CA PRO A 306 0.45 2.68 -5.80
C PRO A 306 -0.64 2.38 -6.83
N LEU A 307 -1.44 3.40 -7.14
CA LEU A 307 -2.47 3.29 -8.16
C LEU A 307 -1.80 3.09 -9.53
N HIS A 308 -2.24 2.08 -10.29
CA HIS A 308 -1.77 1.91 -11.65
C HIS A 308 -2.43 2.98 -12.55
N PRO A 309 -1.65 3.77 -13.30
CA PRO A 309 -2.21 4.80 -14.18
C PRO A 309 -3.06 4.24 -15.35
N PHE A 310 -3.07 2.91 -15.57
CA PHE A 310 -3.73 2.27 -16.70
C PHE A 310 -5.12 1.66 -16.42
N GLY A 311 -5.81 2.14 -15.39
CA GLY A 311 -7.19 1.71 -15.07
C GLY A 311 -8.28 2.19 -16.04
N SER A 312 -7.95 2.95 -17.08
CA SER A 312 -8.91 3.40 -18.10
C SER A 312 -8.65 2.72 -19.45
N ARG A 313 -9.39 1.62 -19.69
CA ARG A 313 -9.74 1.03 -21.01
C ARG A 313 -8.61 0.45 -21.88
N SER A 314 -8.16 -0.76 -21.55
CA SER A 314 -8.10 -1.92 -22.47
C SER A 314 -7.42 -3.10 -21.79
N SER A 315 -8.18 -3.89 -21.04
CA SER A 315 -7.77 -5.25 -20.66
C SER A 315 -7.93 -6.16 -21.89
N SER A 316 -6.93 -6.15 -22.77
CA SER A 316 -6.75 -7.18 -23.81
C SER A 316 -5.53 -8.01 -23.45
N VAL A 317 -5.63 -9.32 -23.68
CA VAL A 317 -4.84 -10.46 -23.20
C VAL A 317 -3.33 -10.44 -23.58
N GLY A 318 -2.76 -9.30 -24.01
CA GLY A 318 -1.38 -9.19 -24.50
C GLY A 318 -0.31 -8.82 -23.47
N SER A 319 -0.66 -8.39 -22.26
CA SER A 319 0.31 -7.81 -21.30
C SER A 319 1.19 -8.82 -20.53
N HIS A 320 1.01 -10.13 -20.76
CA HIS A 320 1.93 -11.13 -20.19
C HIS A 320 3.29 -11.15 -20.90
N ALA A 321 3.38 -10.70 -22.15
CA ALA A 321 4.63 -10.68 -22.90
C ALA A 321 5.55 -9.52 -22.50
N SER A 322 4.99 -8.35 -22.17
CA SER A 322 5.78 -7.15 -21.83
C SER A 322 6.45 -7.22 -20.46
N PHE A 323 5.98 -8.06 -19.54
CA PHE A 323 6.61 -8.27 -18.23
C PHE A 323 7.81 -9.23 -18.26
N LEU A 324 7.89 -10.13 -19.25
CA LEU A 324 9.02 -11.07 -19.37
C LEU A 324 10.27 -10.45 -20.03
N LEU A 325 10.10 -9.37 -20.80
CA LEU A 325 11.21 -8.66 -21.45
C LEU A 325 12.00 -7.74 -20.50
N ASP A 326 11.39 -7.25 -19.41
CA ASP A 326 12.03 -6.30 -18.49
C ASP A 326 12.91 -6.97 -17.40
N TRP A 327 12.85 -8.30 -17.26
CA TRP A 327 13.61 -9.05 -16.25
C TRP A 327 14.68 -10.01 -16.82
N GLY A 328 14.99 -9.95 -18.12
CA GLY A 328 16.15 -10.64 -18.70
C GLY A 328 16.20 -12.17 -18.52
N LEU A 329 15.06 -12.82 -18.27
CA LEU A 329 14.95 -14.28 -18.12
C LEU A 329 14.02 -14.83 -19.21
N GLY A 330 14.58 -15.11 -20.39
CA GLY A 330 13.87 -15.77 -21.48
C GLY A 330 14.73 -15.90 -22.73
N ALA A 331 14.88 -17.12 -23.23
CA ALA A 331 15.76 -17.51 -24.34
C ALA A 331 15.48 -16.77 -25.67
N LEU A 332 16.51 -16.65 -26.51
CA LEU A 332 16.44 -16.13 -27.89
C LEU A 332 15.26 -16.72 -28.66
N PRO A 333 14.42 -15.93 -29.36
CA PRO A 333 13.63 -16.43 -30.46
C PRO A 333 14.32 -16.16 -31.81
N GLU A 334 14.17 -17.14 -32.69
CA GLU A 334 14.61 -17.17 -34.07
C GLU A 334 14.20 -15.93 -34.89
N ARG A 335 14.97 -15.71 -35.96
CA ARG A 335 14.76 -14.70 -37.00
C ARG A 335 13.29 -14.73 -37.46
N PRO A 336 12.58 -13.59 -37.56
CA PRO A 336 11.20 -13.58 -38.04
C PRO A 336 11.16 -14.05 -39.49
N GLU A 337 10.42 -15.13 -39.76
CA GLU A 337 10.11 -15.57 -41.11
C GLU A 337 9.08 -14.60 -41.72
N ALA A 338 9.28 -14.20 -42.98
CA ALA A 338 8.39 -13.25 -43.64
C ALA A 338 6.99 -13.88 -43.81
N PRO A 339 5.91 -13.09 -43.66
CA PRO A 339 4.56 -13.60 -43.88
C PRO A 339 4.38 -14.09 -45.34
N PRO A 340 3.54 -15.12 -45.58
CA PRO A 340 3.36 -15.70 -46.90
C PRO A 340 2.78 -14.70 -47.91
N GLU A 341 3.12 -14.90 -49.18
CA GLU A 341 2.76 -14.03 -50.29
C GLU A 341 1.25 -14.11 -50.58
N TYR A 342 0.61 -12.95 -50.82
CA TYR A 342 -0.85 -12.78 -50.92
C TYR A 342 -1.50 -13.58 -52.07
N SER A 343 -0.71 -14.13 -52.98
CA SER A 343 -1.14 -14.95 -54.12
C SER A 343 -1.68 -16.33 -53.74
N GLU A 344 -1.52 -16.81 -52.50
CA GLU A 344 -2.01 -18.13 -52.08
C GLU A 344 -3.44 -18.14 -51.50
N VAL A 345 -4.08 -16.97 -51.34
CA VAL A 345 -5.41 -16.88 -50.67
C VAL A 345 -6.59 -16.79 -51.65
N VAL A 346 -6.33 -16.80 -52.96
CA VAL A 346 -7.40 -16.86 -53.97
C VAL A 346 -7.22 -18.14 -54.78
N ALA A 347 -7.70 -19.25 -54.22
CA ALA A 347 -8.00 -20.43 -55.03
C ALA A 347 -9.39 -20.25 -55.63
N ASP A 348 -9.43 -20.24 -56.96
CA ASP A 348 -10.62 -20.22 -57.79
C ASP A 348 -11.67 -21.23 -57.33
N THR A 349 -12.92 -20.79 -57.15
CA THR A 349 -14.12 -21.58 -57.46
C THR A 349 -15.36 -20.69 -57.40
N GLU A 350 -15.69 -20.10 -58.54
CA GLU A 350 -17.09 -19.96 -58.92
C GLU A 350 -17.71 -21.35 -59.03
N ALA A 351 -18.84 -21.60 -58.36
CA ALA A 351 -20.04 -22.23 -58.92
C ALA A 351 -21.02 -22.73 -57.84
N ALA A 352 -22.24 -22.20 -57.94
CA ALA A 352 -23.52 -22.88 -57.71
C ALA A 352 -23.83 -23.49 -56.33
N ALA A 353 -24.79 -22.89 -55.61
CA ALA A 353 -26.04 -23.58 -55.28
C ALA A 353 -27.08 -22.60 -54.68
N LEU A 354 -28.29 -22.71 -55.20
CA LEU A 354 -29.51 -21.99 -54.85
C LEU A 354 -29.94 -22.23 -53.38
N GLY A 355 -30.68 -21.29 -52.79
CA GLY A 355 -31.60 -21.62 -51.69
C GLY A 355 -32.05 -20.50 -50.75
N GLN A 356 -33.06 -19.73 -51.17
CA GLN A 356 -34.17 -19.18 -50.37
C GLN A 356 -33.90 -18.29 -49.12
N SER A 357 -34.23 -17.01 -49.29
CA SER A 357 -34.49 -16.01 -48.23
C SER A 357 -35.91 -16.15 -47.66
N PRO A 358 -36.12 -16.02 -46.34
CA PRO A 358 -37.46 -15.89 -45.76
C PRO A 358 -37.65 -14.55 -45.04
N PHE A 359 -37.95 -13.47 -45.76
CA PHE A 359 -38.55 -12.27 -45.14
C PHE A 359 -39.62 -11.66 -46.07
N PRO A 360 -40.88 -11.49 -45.60
CA PRO A 360 -41.93 -10.85 -46.39
C PRO A 360 -41.84 -9.31 -46.30
N LEU A 361 -42.07 -8.66 -47.43
CA LEU A 361 -42.29 -7.22 -47.57
C LEU A 361 -43.74 -6.85 -47.18
N PRO A 362 -43.97 -5.74 -46.48
CA PRO A 362 -45.25 -5.03 -46.54
C PRO A 362 -45.16 -3.79 -47.44
N GLN A 363 -46.28 -3.55 -48.12
CA GLN A 363 -46.57 -2.50 -49.09
C GLN A 363 -46.80 -1.14 -48.42
N ASP A 364 -46.28 -0.07 -49.04
CA ASP A 364 -46.69 1.35 -48.91
C ASP A 364 -48.08 1.58 -49.57
N PRO A 365 -48.81 2.71 -49.40
CA PRO A 365 -48.31 4.09 -49.21
C PRO A 365 -49.13 5.01 -48.26
N ASP A 366 -48.56 6.15 -47.83
CA ASP A 366 -49.00 7.53 -48.19
C ASP A 366 -48.45 8.61 -47.21
N VAL A 367 -47.45 9.37 -47.70
CA VAL A 367 -47.25 10.84 -47.57
C VAL A 367 -46.97 11.50 -46.19
N SER A 368 -45.71 11.97 -46.09
CA SER A 368 -45.23 13.29 -45.60
C SER A 368 -44.49 13.44 -44.26
N LEU A 369 -43.18 13.74 -44.43
CA LEU A 369 -42.38 14.80 -43.80
C LEU A 369 -41.97 14.69 -42.31
N GLU A 370 -40.90 13.92 -42.04
CA GLU A 370 -39.73 14.29 -41.20
C GLU A 370 -38.90 13.01 -40.90
N GLY A 371 -37.77 12.83 -41.58
CA GLY A 371 -36.92 11.64 -41.46
C GLY A 371 -35.76 11.82 -40.47
N PRO A 372 -35.46 10.84 -39.60
CA PRO A 372 -34.22 10.81 -38.83
C PRO A 372 -33.04 10.25 -39.66
N PHE A 373 -31.86 10.80 -39.37
CA PHE A 373 -30.57 10.56 -40.01
C PHE A 373 -30.23 9.08 -40.26
N PHE A 374 -30.02 8.71 -41.53
CA PHE A 374 -29.31 7.48 -41.91
C PHE A 374 -27.82 7.79 -42.15
N ALA A 375 -26.94 7.00 -41.54
CA ALA A 375 -25.51 7.03 -41.82
C ALA A 375 -25.25 6.44 -43.22
N TYR A 376 -24.73 7.27 -44.12
CA TYR A 376 -24.26 6.84 -45.43
C TYR A 376 -22.97 6.03 -45.23
N PHE A 377 -23.02 4.71 -45.37
CA PHE A 377 -21.81 3.91 -45.50
C PHE A 377 -21.24 4.12 -46.90
N GLN A 378 -20.22 4.96 -46.99
CA GLN A 378 -19.45 5.14 -48.21
C GLN A 378 -18.55 3.91 -48.38
N GLU A 379 -18.84 3.10 -49.40
CA GLU A 379 -18.00 1.98 -49.82
C GLU A 379 -16.61 2.49 -50.20
N PHE A 380 -15.63 2.29 -49.34
CA PHE A 380 -14.23 2.51 -49.67
C PHE A 380 -13.76 1.38 -50.56
N ARG A 381 -13.64 1.66 -51.87
CA ARG A 381 -12.83 0.83 -52.78
C ARG A 381 -11.42 0.74 -52.22
N TYR A 382 -11.04 -0.45 -51.76
CA TYR A 382 -9.69 -0.80 -51.31
C TYR A 382 -8.68 -0.51 -52.43
N ARG A 383 -7.97 0.62 -52.34
CA ARG A 383 -6.69 0.79 -53.03
C ARG A 383 -5.59 0.35 -52.08
N PRO A 384 -4.63 -0.47 -52.51
CA PRO A 384 -3.49 -0.80 -51.67
C PRO A 384 -2.72 0.48 -51.32
N PRO A 385 -2.17 0.59 -50.10
CA PRO A 385 -1.35 1.74 -49.73
C PRO A 385 -0.11 1.81 -50.63
N PRO A 386 0.43 3.02 -50.89
CA PRO A 386 1.64 3.17 -51.69
C PRO A 386 2.82 2.46 -51.04
N LEU A 387 3.71 1.93 -51.89
CA LEU A 387 4.93 1.25 -51.46
C LEU A 387 5.83 2.19 -50.66
N TYR A 388 6.42 1.65 -49.59
CA TYR A 388 7.31 2.37 -48.69
C TYR A 388 8.56 2.84 -49.45
N SER A 389 8.89 4.14 -49.35
CA SER A 389 10.14 4.73 -49.84
C SER A 389 11.10 4.85 -48.66
N GLU A 390 12.35 4.39 -48.81
CA GLU A 390 13.37 4.46 -47.76
C GLU A 390 13.95 5.88 -47.55
N GLU A 391 13.62 6.85 -48.42
CA GLU A 391 14.04 8.24 -48.23
C GLU A 391 13.01 9.04 -47.42
N ASP A 392 13.48 9.59 -46.28
CA ASP A 392 12.69 10.45 -45.39
C ASP A 392 12.37 11.79 -46.08
N PRO A 393 11.08 12.13 -46.30
CA PRO A 393 10.70 13.36 -46.99
C PRO A 393 10.98 14.64 -46.19
N ASN A 394 11.49 14.57 -44.95
CA ASN A 394 11.76 15.77 -44.16
C ASN A 394 13.02 15.65 -43.26
N PRO A 395 14.24 15.69 -43.84
CA PRO A 395 15.46 15.59 -43.05
C PRO A 395 15.72 16.87 -42.22
N PRO A 396 16.22 16.76 -40.98
CA PRO A 396 16.51 17.92 -40.12
C PRO A 396 17.70 18.75 -40.65
N SER A 397 17.57 20.08 -40.66
CA SER A 397 18.63 20.98 -41.17
C SER A 397 19.88 20.97 -40.28
N GLU A 398 21.05 20.84 -40.90
CA GLU A 398 22.36 20.80 -40.24
C GLU A 398 22.62 21.98 -39.28
N ALA A 399 23.24 21.64 -38.14
CA ALA A 399 23.63 22.56 -37.08
C ALA A 399 24.71 23.57 -37.55
N MET A 400 24.34 24.84 -37.54
CA MET A 400 25.26 25.99 -37.68
C MET A 400 26.24 26.00 -36.50
N ARG A 401 27.51 25.61 -36.73
CA ARG A 401 28.61 25.74 -35.77
C ARG A 401 28.89 27.23 -35.49
N PRO A 402 28.95 27.69 -34.22
CA PRO A 402 29.47 29.02 -33.92
C PRO A 402 31.00 29.04 -34.00
N ARG A 403 31.52 30.03 -34.72
CA ARG A 403 32.93 30.27 -35.02
C ARG A 403 33.71 30.66 -33.75
N CYS A 404 34.92 30.10 -33.60
CA CYS A 404 35.97 30.65 -32.76
C CYS A 404 36.46 31.99 -33.32
N THR A 405 36.63 32.99 -32.45
CA THR A 405 37.44 34.18 -32.72
C THR A 405 38.34 34.43 -31.52
N THR A 406 39.63 34.14 -31.70
CA THR A 406 40.74 34.75 -30.97
C THR A 406 41.17 36.02 -31.69
N CYS A 407 41.13 37.15 -31.00
CA CYS A 407 42.07 38.27 -31.05
C CYS A 407 41.83 39.14 -29.81
#